data_AF-A0A935S4J0-F1
#
_entry.id   AF-A0A935S4J0-F1
#
_cell.length_a   1.000
_cell.length_b   1.000
_cell.length_c   1.000
_cell.angle_alpha   90.00
_cell.angle_beta   90.00
_cell.angle_gamma   90.00
#
_symmetry.space_group_name_H-M   'P 1'
#
loop_
_entity.id
_entity.type
_entity.pdbx_description
1 polymer ?
#
loop_
_entity_poly.entity_id
_entity_poly.type
_entity_poly.pdbx_seq_one_letter_code
_entity_poly.pdbx_strand_id
1 'polypeptide(L)'
;MPIIRTLLSSGNTVILGTTSLTEKIFKEEFPELKHLQLPEYDISYSSILPLWLKLGTQYTKVLKAIKSEHEIVEEYIAVHNINVVISDNRYGLFGLNCKYIGPLSRLEKREAEIRYDYLFLLSGPEPTQTDLLKSVIDKLKSYKGKAVIISSSSFKIDLPANIILIKLPNANELSQLIAESKTIVCRSGYSTLMDIYLLEKKELILIPTPGQTEQEYLAEYWSKKFKSVHLAESQLGNHSF
;
A
#
# COMPACT_ATOMS: atom_id res chain seq x y z
N MET A 1 4.26 -5.41 -11.79
CA MET A 1 4.82 -5.33 -13.16
C MET A 1 6.35 -5.26 -13.21
N PRO A 2 7.05 -4.39 -12.46
CA PRO A 2 8.52 -4.28 -12.53
C PRO A 2 9.24 -5.61 -12.26
N ILE A 3 8.75 -6.40 -11.30
CA ILE A 3 9.29 -7.73 -10.99
C ILE A 3 9.24 -8.68 -12.19
N ILE A 4 8.11 -8.71 -12.90
CA ILE A 4 7.91 -9.60 -14.06
C ILE A 4 8.92 -9.22 -15.15
N ARG A 5 9.04 -7.93 -15.46
CA ARG A 5 10.00 -7.43 -16.46
C ARG A 5 11.45 -7.77 -16.09
N THR A 6 11.80 -7.64 -14.81
CA THR A 6 13.16 -7.95 -14.30
C THR A 6 13.49 -9.44 -14.41
N LEU A 7 12.52 -10.32 -14.13
CA LEU A 7 12.71 -11.77 -14.26
C LEU A 7 12.87 -12.17 -15.73
N LEU A 8 12.06 -11.60 -16.63
CA LEU A 8 12.15 -11.83 -18.07
C LEU A 8 13.47 -11.33 -18.65
N SER A 9 13.93 -10.13 -18.27
CA SER A 9 15.22 -9.59 -18.76
C SER A 9 16.42 -10.40 -18.28
N SER A 10 16.26 -11.13 -17.17
CA SER A 10 17.28 -12.05 -16.65
C SER A 10 17.25 -13.42 -17.32
N GLY A 11 16.43 -13.60 -18.37
CA GLY A 11 16.33 -14.85 -19.14
C GLY A 11 15.45 -15.93 -18.50
N ASN A 12 14.66 -15.60 -17.48
CA ASN A 12 13.79 -16.57 -16.82
C ASN A 12 12.47 -16.77 -17.59
N THR A 13 11.94 -17.99 -17.56
CA THR A 13 10.56 -18.28 -17.97
C THR A 13 9.61 -17.92 -16.84
N VAL A 14 8.68 -17.00 -17.10
CA VAL A 14 7.71 -16.53 -16.10
C VAL A 14 6.32 -17.05 -16.43
N ILE A 15 5.65 -17.57 -15.41
CA ILE A 15 4.25 -17.98 -15.43
C ILE A 15 3.51 -17.10 -14.42
N LEU A 16 2.36 -16.55 -14.82
CA LEU A 16 1.57 -15.67 -13.99
C LEU A 16 0.40 -16.43 -13.36
N GLY A 17 0.31 -16.46 -12.03
CA GLY A 17 -0.89 -16.88 -11.32
C GLY A 17 -1.88 -15.72 -11.24
N THR A 18 -3.01 -15.82 -11.92
CA THR A 18 -4.02 -14.74 -12.01
C THR A 18 -5.37 -15.16 -11.45
N THR A 19 -6.13 -14.18 -11.00
CA THR A 19 -7.57 -14.28 -10.72
C THR A 19 -8.37 -13.67 -11.88
N SER A 20 -9.69 -13.87 -11.92
CA SER A 20 -10.51 -13.37 -13.03
C SER A 20 -10.44 -11.84 -13.20
N LEU A 21 -10.26 -11.11 -12.09
CA LEU A 21 -10.09 -9.66 -12.08
C LEU A 21 -8.73 -9.22 -12.63
N THR A 22 -7.66 -9.89 -12.23
CA THR A 22 -6.28 -9.50 -12.55
C THR A 22 -5.84 -9.99 -13.92
N GLU A 23 -6.43 -11.09 -14.41
CA GLU A 23 -6.12 -11.71 -15.69
C GLU A 23 -6.26 -10.73 -16.87
N LYS A 24 -7.28 -9.86 -16.86
CA LYS A 24 -7.49 -8.87 -17.92
C LYS A 24 -6.30 -7.92 -18.05
N ILE A 25 -5.86 -7.36 -16.92
CA ILE A 25 -4.73 -6.43 -16.86
C ILE A 25 -3.44 -7.12 -17.31
N PHE A 26 -3.21 -8.35 -16.85
CA PHE A 26 -2.00 -9.09 -17.20
C PHE A 26 -1.99 -9.56 -18.66
N LYS A 27 -3.16 -9.85 -19.26
CA LYS A 27 -3.25 -10.17 -20.69
C LYS A 27 -2.99 -8.97 -21.59
N GLU A 28 -3.43 -7.78 -21.18
CA GLU A 28 -3.14 -6.54 -21.93
C GLU A 28 -1.64 -6.22 -21.91
N GLU A 29 -0.99 -6.38 -20.76
CA GLU A 29 0.41 -6.01 -20.59
C GLU A 29 1.43 -7.11 -20.96
N PHE A 30 1.06 -8.37 -20.79
CA PHE A 30 1.91 -9.54 -21.02
C PHE A 30 1.14 -10.68 -21.72
N PRO A 31 0.69 -10.47 -22.97
CA PRO A 31 -0.09 -11.47 -23.71
C PRO A 31 0.68 -12.77 -23.99
N GLU A 32 2.01 -12.67 -24.12
CA GLU A 32 2.91 -13.78 -24.44
C GLU A 32 3.15 -14.74 -23.26
N LEU A 33 2.86 -14.31 -22.03
CA LEU A 33 3.11 -15.14 -20.84
C LEU A 33 2.00 -16.16 -20.63
N LYS A 34 2.34 -17.30 -20.03
CA LYS A 34 1.33 -18.27 -19.60
C LYS A 34 0.62 -17.75 -18.34
N HIS A 35 -0.70 -17.84 -18.34
CA HIS A 35 -1.55 -17.45 -17.22
C HIS A 35 -2.18 -18.70 -16.61
N LEU A 36 -1.91 -18.94 -15.33
CA LEU A 36 -2.53 -19.96 -14.51
C LEU A 36 -3.67 -19.32 -13.73
N GLN A 37 -4.90 -19.77 -13.99
CA GLN A 37 -6.05 -19.28 -13.23
C GLN A 37 -6.09 -19.91 -11.85
N LEU A 38 -6.08 -19.07 -10.83
CA LEU A 38 -6.16 -19.48 -9.43
C LEU A 38 -7.55 -19.15 -8.85
N PRO A 39 -8.05 -19.96 -7.90
CA PRO A 39 -9.35 -19.71 -7.29
C PRO A 39 -9.35 -18.39 -6.51
N GLU A 40 -10.52 -17.78 -6.40
CA GLU A 40 -10.71 -16.58 -5.60
C GLU A 40 -11.23 -16.95 -4.22
N TYR A 41 -10.73 -16.27 -3.18
CA TYR A 41 -11.24 -16.44 -1.81
C TYR A 41 -12.65 -15.88 -1.65
N ASP A 42 -13.04 -14.90 -2.49
CA ASP A 42 -14.35 -14.26 -2.55
C ASP A 42 -14.92 -13.98 -1.14
N ILE A 43 -14.10 -13.26 -0.35
CA ILE A 43 -14.41 -12.85 1.01
C ILE A 43 -15.30 -11.62 0.93
N SER A 44 -16.55 -11.77 1.35
CA SER A 44 -17.45 -10.64 1.47
C SER A 44 -17.25 -9.93 2.81
N TYR A 45 -16.93 -8.64 2.75
CA TYR A 45 -16.90 -7.77 3.93
C TYR A 45 -18.33 -7.32 4.28
N SER A 46 -18.61 -7.01 5.55
CA SER A 46 -19.88 -6.41 5.98
C SER A 46 -19.56 -5.11 6.69
N SER A 47 -20.40 -4.10 6.48
CA SER A 47 -20.39 -2.85 7.23
C SER A 47 -21.09 -2.96 8.60
N ILE A 48 -21.74 -4.09 8.91
CA ILE A 48 -22.63 -4.26 10.07
C ILE A 48 -22.08 -5.27 11.09
N LEU A 49 -21.46 -6.36 10.62
CA LEU A 49 -20.92 -7.41 11.49
C LEU A 49 -19.41 -7.22 11.71
N PRO A 50 -18.90 -7.47 12.93
CA PRO A 50 -17.46 -7.50 13.18
C PRO A 50 -16.75 -8.46 12.24
N LEU A 51 -15.59 -8.05 11.71
CA LEU A 51 -14.84 -8.79 10.69
C LEU A 51 -14.59 -10.25 11.09
N TRP A 52 -14.15 -10.50 12.32
CA TRP A 52 -13.85 -11.85 12.82
C TRP A 52 -15.07 -12.78 12.77
N LEU A 53 -16.26 -12.26 13.05
CA LEU A 53 -17.50 -13.03 13.05
C LEU A 53 -17.93 -13.38 11.62
N LYS A 54 -17.78 -12.44 10.68
CA LYS A 54 -18.10 -12.67 9.26
C LYS A 54 -17.05 -13.52 8.54
N LEU A 55 -15.79 -13.46 8.96
CA LEU A 55 -14.78 -14.42 8.53
C LEU A 55 -15.08 -15.81 9.09
N GLY A 56 -15.54 -15.91 10.34
CA GLY A 56 -15.97 -17.17 10.96
C GLY A 56 -17.06 -17.88 10.17
N THR A 57 -18.09 -17.17 9.69
CA THR A 57 -19.17 -17.77 8.90
C THR A 57 -18.72 -18.21 7.49
N GLN A 58 -17.68 -17.58 6.93
CA GLN A 58 -17.12 -17.91 5.61
C GLN A 58 -15.89 -18.82 5.68
N TYR A 59 -15.47 -19.22 6.89
CA TYR A 59 -14.20 -19.89 7.10
C TYR A 59 -14.05 -21.20 6.31
N THR A 60 -15.12 -22.00 6.21
CA THR A 60 -15.09 -23.26 5.43
C THR A 60 -14.91 -23.02 3.93
N LYS A 61 -15.48 -21.94 3.38
CA LYS A 61 -15.27 -21.52 1.99
C LYS A 61 -13.81 -21.11 1.77
N VAL A 62 -13.26 -20.32 2.68
CA VAL A 62 -11.85 -19.89 2.63
C VAL A 62 -10.93 -21.09 2.67
N LEU A 63 -11.09 -22.01 3.62
CA LEU A 63 -10.26 -23.24 3.70
C LEU A 63 -10.34 -24.09 2.43
N LYS A 64 -11.52 -24.24 1.84
CA LYS A 64 -11.67 -24.97 0.56
C LYS A 64 -10.93 -24.28 -0.57
N ALA A 65 -10.99 -22.95 -0.65
CA ALA A 65 -10.24 -22.17 -1.63
C ALA A 65 -8.73 -22.30 -1.41
N ILE A 66 -8.24 -22.22 -0.16
CA ILE A 66 -6.83 -22.44 0.21
C ILE A 66 -6.37 -23.82 -0.27
N LYS A 67 -7.16 -24.87 0.03
CA LYS A 67 -6.83 -26.24 -0.35
C LYS A 67 -6.81 -26.43 -1.87
N SER A 68 -7.82 -25.92 -2.58
CA SER A 68 -7.88 -26.01 -4.03
C SER A 68 -6.75 -25.24 -4.71
N GLU A 69 -6.39 -24.06 -4.20
CA GLU A 69 -5.24 -23.29 -4.67
C GLU A 69 -3.95 -24.08 -4.51
N HIS A 70 -3.77 -24.73 -3.37
CA HIS A 70 -2.60 -25.56 -3.09
C HIS A 70 -2.47 -26.71 -4.09
N GLU A 71 -3.53 -27.50 -4.27
CA GLU A 71 -3.55 -28.65 -5.18
C GLU A 71 -3.25 -28.24 -6.63
N ILE A 72 -3.88 -27.16 -7.11
CA ILE A 72 -3.65 -26.62 -8.47
C ILE A 72 -2.19 -26.21 -8.65
N VAL A 73 -1.61 -25.50 -7.67
CA VAL A 73 -0.25 -24.99 -7.80
C VAL A 73 0.78 -26.12 -7.67
N GLU A 74 0.58 -27.08 -6.76
CA GLU A 74 1.44 -28.27 -6.67
C GLU A 74 1.47 -29.07 -7.98
N GLU A 75 0.29 -29.34 -8.56
CA GLU A 75 0.20 -30.01 -9.85
C GLU A 75 0.94 -29.23 -10.93
N TYR A 76 0.75 -27.91 -10.98
CA TYR A 76 1.38 -27.06 -11.98
C TYR A 76 2.91 -26.99 -11.83
N ILE A 77 3.41 -26.96 -10.59
CA ILE A 77 4.85 -27.02 -10.28
C ILE A 77 5.44 -28.33 -10.80
N ALA A 78 4.77 -29.46 -10.57
CA ALA A 78 5.22 -30.77 -11.01
C ALA A 78 5.25 -30.88 -12.54
N VAL A 79 4.20 -30.42 -13.23
CA VAL A 79 4.08 -30.48 -14.70
C VAL A 79 5.11 -29.59 -15.41
N HIS A 80 5.37 -28.40 -14.87
CA HIS A 80 6.23 -27.41 -15.51
C HIS A 80 7.65 -27.31 -14.94
N ASN A 81 8.00 -28.16 -13.96
CA ASN A 81 9.28 -28.14 -13.25
C ASN A 81 9.62 -26.74 -12.69
N ILE A 82 8.65 -26.09 -12.06
CA ILE A 82 8.83 -24.73 -11.53
C ILE A 82 9.87 -24.75 -10.40
N ASN A 83 10.93 -23.95 -10.54
CA ASN A 83 12.01 -23.91 -9.56
C ASN A 83 11.69 -23.01 -8.36
N VAL A 84 10.96 -21.92 -8.57
CA VAL A 84 10.68 -20.89 -7.56
C VAL A 84 9.26 -20.37 -7.72
N VAL A 85 8.54 -20.25 -6.60
CA VAL A 85 7.24 -19.57 -6.54
C VAL A 85 7.41 -18.24 -5.81
N ILE A 86 7.01 -17.15 -6.47
CA ILE A 86 6.90 -15.83 -5.87
C ILE A 86 5.41 -15.54 -5.70
N SER A 87 5.02 -15.20 -4.48
CA SER A 87 3.65 -14.85 -4.17
C SER A 87 3.58 -13.63 -3.29
N ASP A 88 2.46 -12.94 -3.38
CA ASP A 88 1.95 -12.10 -2.30
C ASP A 88 1.32 -12.98 -1.19
N ASN A 89 0.52 -12.39 -0.30
CA ASN A 89 -0.10 -13.06 0.85
C ASN A 89 -1.23 -14.06 0.47
N ARG A 90 -0.97 -15.02 -0.43
CA ARG A 90 -1.87 -16.13 -0.76
C ARG A 90 -1.63 -17.33 0.15
N TYR A 91 -2.66 -17.70 0.90
CA TYR A 91 -2.56 -18.71 1.95
C TYR A 91 -2.41 -20.14 1.43
N GLY A 92 -2.88 -20.47 0.22
CA GLY A 92 -2.79 -21.81 -0.38
C GLY A 92 -1.40 -22.19 -0.86
N LEU A 93 -0.43 -21.29 -0.80
CA LEU A 93 0.95 -21.56 -1.22
C LEU A 93 1.84 -22.04 -0.07
N PHE A 94 1.25 -22.41 1.06
CA PHE A 94 1.96 -23.01 2.18
C PHE A 94 2.68 -24.30 1.75
N GLY A 95 3.80 -24.64 2.40
CA GLY A 95 4.54 -25.88 2.13
C GLY A 95 5.31 -25.93 0.80
N LEU A 96 5.06 -25.00 -0.12
CA LEU A 96 5.81 -24.84 -1.35
C LEU A 96 7.15 -24.15 -1.08
N ASN A 97 8.09 -24.28 -2.02
CA ASN A 97 9.34 -23.49 -2.02
C ASN A 97 9.05 -22.03 -2.38
N CYS A 98 8.29 -21.35 -1.52
CA CYS A 98 7.96 -19.95 -1.60
C CYS A 98 9.02 -19.11 -0.91
N LYS A 99 9.45 -18.04 -1.57
CA LYS A 99 10.40 -17.08 -1.00
C LYS A 99 9.71 -15.78 -0.68
N TYR A 100 9.81 -15.34 0.58
CA TYR A 100 9.49 -13.97 0.94
C TYR A 100 10.60 -13.04 0.42
N ILE A 101 10.26 -12.21 -0.56
CA ILE A 101 11.19 -11.31 -1.25
C ILE A 101 11.37 -9.96 -0.53
N GLY A 102 10.79 -9.81 0.66
CA GLY A 102 10.85 -8.58 1.43
C GLY A 102 9.85 -7.51 0.97
N PRO A 103 9.85 -6.35 1.64
CA PRO A 103 9.16 -5.17 1.15
C PRO A 103 9.77 -4.71 -0.17
N LEU A 104 8.94 -4.18 -1.04
CA LEU A 104 9.34 -3.64 -2.33
C LEU A 104 8.86 -2.21 -2.45
N SER A 105 9.73 -1.35 -2.97
CA SER A 105 9.40 0.03 -3.30
C SER A 105 9.85 0.31 -4.73
N ARG A 106 9.07 1.16 -5.41
CA ARG A 106 9.47 1.78 -6.68
C ARG A 106 10.25 3.09 -6.47
N LEU A 107 10.39 3.52 -5.21
CA LEU A 107 11.05 4.75 -4.82
C LEU A 107 12.50 4.47 -4.45
N GLU A 108 13.33 5.48 -4.60
CA GLU A 108 14.76 5.38 -4.33
C GLU A 108 15.12 6.17 -3.09
N LYS A 109 15.90 5.57 -2.20
CA LYS A 109 16.46 6.27 -1.04
C LYS A 109 17.42 7.36 -1.54
N ARG A 110 17.27 8.57 -1.01
CA ARG A 110 18.09 9.74 -1.36
C ARG A 110 18.53 10.46 -0.10
N GLU A 111 19.77 10.94 -0.12
CA GLU A 111 20.27 11.89 0.86
C GLU A 111 19.93 13.30 0.38
N ALA A 112 19.27 14.08 1.22
CA ALA A 112 18.88 15.46 0.91
C ALA A 112 18.84 16.30 2.20
N GLU A 113 19.10 17.60 2.06
CA GLU A 113 18.87 18.55 3.14
C GLU A 113 17.36 18.69 3.40
N ILE A 114 16.99 18.76 4.67
CA ILE A 114 15.60 18.97 5.07
C ILE A 114 15.16 20.38 4.67
N ARG A 115 14.13 20.46 3.82
CA ARG A 115 13.50 21.70 3.35
C ARG A 115 12.09 21.88 3.88
N TYR A 116 11.41 20.78 4.22
CA TYR A 116 10.03 20.78 4.67
C TYR A 116 9.93 20.11 6.04
N ASP A 117 9.19 20.74 6.94
CA ASP A 117 8.87 20.20 8.25
C ASP A 117 7.94 18.98 8.12
N TYR A 118 6.98 19.08 7.18
CA TYR A 118 5.98 18.05 6.93
C TYR A 118 5.76 17.77 5.44
N LEU A 119 5.62 16.49 5.11
CA LEU A 119 5.04 16.01 3.86
C LEU A 119 3.77 15.22 4.14
N PHE A 120 2.64 15.70 3.64
CA PHE A 120 1.34 15.06 3.75
C PHE A 120 1.05 14.22 2.50
N LEU A 121 1.06 12.89 2.64
CA LEU A 121 0.70 11.93 1.59
C LEU A 121 -0.79 11.54 1.76
N LEU A 122 -1.67 12.39 1.23
CA LEU A 122 -3.11 12.26 1.41
C LEU A 122 -3.74 11.54 0.21
N SER A 123 -3.46 10.24 0.09
CA SER A 123 -4.13 9.34 -0.86
C SER A 123 -5.26 8.57 -0.19
N GLY A 124 -6.35 8.28 -0.90
CA GLY A 124 -7.43 7.45 -0.39
C GLY A 124 -8.67 7.50 -1.29
N PRO A 125 -9.71 6.69 -1.01
CA PRO A 125 -10.97 6.79 -1.71
C PRO A 125 -11.69 8.10 -1.36
N GLU A 126 -12.45 8.63 -2.33
CA GLU A 126 -13.40 9.71 -2.09
C GLU A 126 -14.63 9.17 -1.34
N PRO A 127 -15.27 9.95 -0.44
CA PRO A 127 -15.00 11.37 -0.12
C PRO A 127 -13.95 11.60 0.98
N THR A 128 -13.52 10.55 1.68
CA THR A 128 -12.68 10.65 2.89
C THR A 128 -11.32 11.28 2.62
N GLN A 129 -10.80 11.17 1.40
CA GLN A 129 -9.60 11.89 0.97
C GLN A 129 -9.81 13.41 1.04
N THR A 130 -10.92 13.90 0.48
CA THR A 130 -11.26 15.32 0.44
C THR A 130 -11.46 15.92 1.83
N ASP A 131 -12.12 15.18 2.73
CA ASP A 131 -12.41 15.67 4.08
C ASP A 131 -11.14 15.77 4.94
N LEU A 132 -10.23 14.78 4.82
CA LEU A 132 -8.92 14.87 5.44
C LEU A 132 -8.11 16.04 4.88
N LEU A 133 -8.11 16.25 3.56
CA LEU A 133 -7.40 17.35 2.92
C LEU A 133 -7.85 18.71 3.47
N LYS A 134 -9.17 18.93 3.58
CA LYS A 134 -9.72 20.18 4.16
C LYS A 134 -9.23 20.38 5.60
N SER A 135 -9.31 19.33 6.41
CA SER A 135 -8.91 19.36 7.81
C SER A 135 -7.42 19.69 7.98
N VAL A 136 -6.55 19.11 7.13
CA VAL A 136 -5.11 19.41 7.10
C VAL A 136 -4.85 20.86 6.65
N ILE A 137 -5.53 21.31 5.59
CA ILE A 137 -5.35 22.68 5.09
C ILE A 137 -5.75 23.71 6.13
N ASP A 138 -6.88 23.51 6.82
CA ASP A 138 -7.33 24.43 7.86
C ASP A 138 -6.30 24.58 8.99
N LYS A 139 -5.56 23.51 9.30
CA LYS A 139 -4.44 23.54 10.24
C LYS A 139 -3.22 24.27 9.69
N LEU A 140 -2.93 24.11 8.42
CA LEU A 140 -1.74 24.70 7.79
C LEU A 140 -1.91 26.18 7.44
N LYS A 141 -3.12 26.75 7.47
CA LYS A 141 -3.37 28.18 7.23
C LYS A 141 -2.57 29.11 8.15
N SER A 142 -2.41 28.75 9.42
CA SER A 142 -1.66 29.53 10.41
C SER A 142 -0.23 29.03 10.63
N TYR A 143 0.15 27.93 9.97
CA TYR A 143 1.45 27.31 10.13
C TYR A 143 2.56 28.19 9.54
N LYS A 144 3.64 28.36 10.30
CA LYS A 144 4.78 29.23 9.93
C LYS A 144 5.94 28.48 9.27
N GLY A 145 6.01 27.16 9.46
CA GLY A 145 7.01 26.30 8.83
C GLY A 145 6.70 25.99 7.37
N LYS A 146 7.49 25.12 6.73
CA LYS A 146 7.29 24.73 5.33
C LYS A 146 6.68 23.34 5.25
N ALA A 147 5.60 23.19 4.48
CA ALA A 147 4.97 21.89 4.30
C ALA A 147 4.59 21.63 2.84
N VAL A 148 4.56 20.36 2.47
CA VAL A 148 4.11 19.90 1.16
C VAL A 148 2.92 18.97 1.35
N ILE A 149 1.90 19.12 0.51
CA ILE A 149 0.73 18.27 0.46
C ILE A 149 0.71 17.59 -0.90
N ILE A 150 0.57 16.27 -0.91
CA ILE A 150 0.31 15.47 -2.10
C ILE A 150 -1.12 14.97 -2.03
N SER A 151 -1.93 15.34 -3.03
CA SER A 151 -3.32 14.87 -3.16
C SER A 151 -3.71 14.76 -4.63
N SER A 152 -4.56 13.77 -4.95
CA SER A 152 -5.18 13.65 -6.28
C SER A 152 -6.40 14.56 -6.44
N SER A 153 -6.90 15.12 -5.34
CA SER A 153 -8.10 15.93 -5.34
C SER A 153 -7.91 17.24 -6.11
N SER A 154 -8.91 17.65 -6.87
CA SER A 154 -8.84 18.78 -7.81
C SER A 154 -9.33 20.12 -7.25
N PHE A 155 -9.43 20.25 -5.92
CA PHE A 155 -9.89 21.50 -5.30
C PHE A 155 -8.90 22.64 -5.56
N LYS A 156 -9.43 23.77 -6.03
CA LYS A 156 -8.70 25.05 -6.02
C LYS A 156 -8.81 25.65 -4.64
N ILE A 157 -7.69 25.85 -3.98
CA ILE A 157 -7.62 26.40 -2.62
C ILE A 157 -6.45 27.36 -2.56
N ASP A 158 -6.68 28.53 -1.97
CA ASP A 158 -5.62 29.48 -1.66
C ASP A 158 -4.84 28.99 -0.44
N LEU A 159 -3.57 28.67 -0.68
CA LEU A 159 -2.64 28.21 0.35
C LEU A 159 -1.62 29.31 0.65
N PRO A 160 -1.15 29.41 1.91
CA PRO A 160 -0.02 30.27 2.24
C PRO A 160 1.21 29.93 1.39
N ALA A 161 2.07 30.93 1.10
CA ALA A 161 3.24 30.74 0.22
C ALA A 161 4.24 29.69 0.73
N ASN A 162 4.22 29.37 2.03
CA ASN A 162 5.04 28.33 2.67
C ASN A 162 4.45 26.92 2.57
N ILE A 163 3.26 26.75 1.98
CA ILE A 163 2.58 25.47 1.80
C ILE A 163 2.45 25.16 0.31
N ILE A 164 2.97 24.02 -0.12
CA ILE A 164 2.96 23.60 -1.52
C ILE A 164 1.97 22.45 -1.70
N LEU A 165 1.06 22.55 -2.67
CA LEU A 165 0.18 21.45 -3.07
C LEU A 165 0.65 20.87 -4.41
N ILE A 166 0.96 19.58 -4.43
CA ILE A 166 1.42 18.85 -5.61
C ILE A 166 0.40 17.77 -5.95
N LYS A 167 0.03 17.69 -7.23
CA LYS A 167 -0.86 16.66 -7.74
C LYS A 167 -0.04 15.59 -8.46
N LEU A 168 -0.20 14.33 -8.02
CA LEU A 168 0.34 13.14 -8.69
C LEU A 168 1.82 13.24 -9.11
N PRO A 169 2.77 13.40 -8.16
CA PRO A 169 4.19 13.42 -8.49
C PRO A 169 4.65 12.07 -9.04
N ASN A 170 5.65 12.12 -9.92
CA ASN A 170 6.29 10.90 -10.40
C ASN A 170 7.18 10.25 -9.31
N ALA A 171 7.75 9.07 -9.59
CA ALA A 171 8.56 8.33 -8.62
C ALA A 171 9.79 9.13 -8.12
N ASN A 172 10.46 9.85 -9.02
CA ASN A 172 11.66 10.62 -8.69
C ASN A 172 11.31 11.84 -7.84
N GLU A 173 10.26 12.57 -8.22
CA GLU A 173 9.74 13.69 -7.44
C GLU A 173 9.29 13.27 -6.04
N LEU A 174 8.53 12.17 -5.94
CA LEU A 174 8.08 11.66 -4.64
C LEU A 174 9.27 11.23 -3.77
N SER A 175 10.27 10.56 -4.35
CA SER A 175 11.50 10.18 -3.64
C SER A 175 12.24 11.41 -3.11
N GLN A 176 12.37 12.46 -3.92
CA GLN A 176 13.00 13.72 -3.53
C GLN A 176 12.21 14.42 -2.41
N LEU A 177 10.89 14.54 -2.55
CA LEU A 177 10.04 15.17 -1.55
C LEU A 177 10.09 14.44 -0.20
N ILE A 178 10.07 13.11 -0.23
CA ILE A 178 10.22 12.31 0.99
C ILE A 178 11.60 12.58 1.62
N ALA A 179 12.67 12.57 0.81
CA ALA A 179 14.03 12.82 1.29
C ALA A 179 14.18 14.21 1.93
N GLU A 180 13.65 15.25 1.30
CA GLU A 180 13.68 16.66 1.75
C GLU A 180 12.72 16.96 2.91
N SER A 181 11.88 16.01 3.32
CA SER A 181 10.90 16.20 4.39
C SER A 181 11.35 15.52 5.68
N LYS A 182 11.17 16.25 6.79
CA LYS A 182 11.47 15.76 8.14
C LYS A 182 10.44 14.73 8.58
N THR A 183 9.18 15.15 8.68
CA THR A 183 8.06 14.30 9.11
C THR A 183 7.18 13.94 7.94
N ILE A 184 6.83 12.65 7.83
CA ILE A 184 5.85 12.17 6.86
C ILE A 184 4.52 11.97 7.57
N VAL A 185 3.45 12.51 7.01
CA VAL A 185 2.07 12.34 7.48
C VAL A 185 1.29 11.60 6.40
N CYS A 186 0.82 10.39 6.66
CA CYS A 186 0.16 9.59 5.63
C CYS A 186 -0.93 8.66 6.18
N ARG A 187 -1.77 8.14 5.28
CA ARG A 187 -2.60 6.96 5.58
C ARG A 187 -1.69 5.74 5.82
N SER A 188 -2.13 4.80 6.64
CA SER A 188 -1.40 3.55 6.95
C SER A 188 -1.65 2.46 5.91
N GLY A 189 -1.57 2.81 4.63
CA GLY A 189 -1.66 1.86 3.52
C GLY A 189 -0.40 1.01 3.40
N TYR A 190 -0.55 -0.29 3.11
CA TYR A 190 0.55 -1.25 3.11
C TYR A 190 1.73 -0.83 2.21
N SER A 191 1.46 -0.42 0.96
CA SER A 191 2.51 0.03 0.03
C SER A 191 3.23 1.29 0.50
N THR A 192 2.50 2.26 1.06
CA THR A 192 3.10 3.49 1.61
C THR A 192 4.02 3.15 2.78
N LEU A 193 3.59 2.25 3.67
CA LEU A 193 4.39 1.79 4.79
C LEU A 193 5.66 1.04 4.32
N MET A 194 5.58 0.25 3.25
CA MET A 194 6.76 -0.37 2.62
C MET A 194 7.73 0.66 2.07
N ASP A 195 7.22 1.67 1.34
CA ASP A 195 8.02 2.77 0.81
C ASP A 195 8.77 3.48 1.95
N ILE A 196 8.06 3.89 3.00
CA ILE A 196 8.65 4.59 4.15
C ILE A 196 9.67 3.73 4.91
N TYR A 197 9.41 2.43 5.05
CA TYR A 197 10.34 1.49 5.67
C TYR A 197 11.66 1.41 4.89
N LEU A 198 11.58 1.24 3.56
CA LEU A 198 12.74 1.11 2.69
C LEU A 198 13.51 2.43 2.49
N LEU A 199 12.81 3.56 2.54
CA LEU A 199 13.41 4.90 2.51
C LEU A 199 13.97 5.32 3.89
N GLU A 200 13.84 4.48 4.91
CA GLU A 200 14.37 4.66 6.26
C GLU A 200 13.92 5.97 6.95
N LYS A 201 12.69 6.42 6.66
CA LYS A 201 12.14 7.62 7.28
C LYS A 201 11.64 7.31 8.68
N LYS A 202 12.10 8.11 9.66
CA LYS A 202 11.90 7.86 11.09
C LYS A 202 10.70 8.60 11.68
N GLU A 203 10.49 9.85 11.28
CA GLU A 203 9.41 10.67 11.80
C GLU A 203 8.15 10.45 10.95
N LEU A 204 7.22 9.66 11.49
CA LEU A 204 6.01 9.22 10.80
C LEU A 204 4.77 9.45 11.66
N ILE A 205 3.76 10.08 11.08
CA ILE A 205 2.43 10.25 11.63
C ILE A 205 1.43 9.50 10.73
N LEU A 206 0.76 8.50 11.31
CA LEU A 206 -0.20 7.66 10.62
C LEU A 206 -1.62 8.07 10.98
N ILE A 207 -2.40 8.38 9.95
CA ILE A 207 -3.81 8.75 10.05
C ILE A 207 -4.64 7.70 9.32
N PRO A 208 -5.01 6.56 9.93
CA PRO A 208 -5.77 5.52 9.24
C PRO A 208 -7.12 6.07 8.75
N THR A 209 -7.62 5.56 7.61
CA THR A 209 -8.99 5.84 7.17
C THR A 209 -10.00 5.25 8.17
N PRO A 210 -10.92 6.04 8.74
CA PRO A 210 -11.89 5.52 9.71
C PRO A 210 -12.71 4.35 9.15
N GLY A 211 -12.79 3.24 9.91
CA GLY A 211 -13.53 2.04 9.52
C GLY A 211 -12.77 1.11 8.56
N GLN A 212 -11.56 1.47 8.13
CA GLN A 212 -10.65 0.57 7.41
C GLN A 212 -9.79 -0.22 8.42
N THR A 213 -10.33 -1.35 8.87
CA THR A 213 -9.72 -2.19 9.92
C THR A 213 -8.25 -2.53 9.69
N GLU A 214 -7.84 -2.81 8.44
CA GLU A 214 -6.43 -3.09 8.11
C GLU A 214 -5.54 -1.87 8.37
N GLN A 215 -5.97 -0.68 7.95
CA GLN A 215 -5.21 0.55 8.17
C GLN A 215 -5.11 0.88 9.66
N GLU A 216 -6.20 0.74 10.41
CA GLU A 216 -6.23 0.96 11.86
C GLU A 216 -5.26 0.01 12.58
N TYR A 217 -5.31 -1.28 12.25
CA TYR A 217 -4.39 -2.29 12.75
C TYR A 217 -2.93 -1.95 12.40
N LEU A 218 -2.64 -1.61 11.15
CA LEU A 218 -1.29 -1.27 10.70
C LEU A 218 -0.75 -0.02 11.40
N ALA A 219 -1.58 1.00 11.61
CA ALA A 219 -1.19 2.21 12.34
C ALA A 219 -0.81 1.89 13.80
N GLU A 220 -1.59 1.07 14.48
CA GLU A 220 -1.30 0.63 15.85
C GLU A 220 -0.04 -0.24 15.91
N TYR A 221 0.10 -1.20 14.99
CA TYR A 221 1.27 -2.06 14.89
C TYR A 221 2.55 -1.24 14.67
N TRP A 222 2.52 -0.28 13.75
CA TRP A 222 3.64 0.59 13.46
C TRP A 222 4.00 1.50 14.62
N SER A 223 3.00 2.01 15.35
CA SER A 223 3.24 2.80 16.55
C SER A 223 3.98 1.99 17.62
N LYS A 224 3.57 0.73 17.84
CA LYS A 224 4.23 -0.17 18.79
C LYS A 224 5.64 -0.59 18.34
N LYS A 225 5.81 -0.93 17.07
CA LYS A 225 7.06 -1.52 16.54
C LYS A 225 8.10 -0.49 16.13
N PHE A 226 7.68 0.58 15.48
CA PHE A 226 8.55 1.59 14.87
C PHE A 226 8.45 2.95 15.54
N LYS A 227 7.65 3.08 16.62
CA LYS A 227 7.46 4.32 17.38
C LYS A 227 6.88 5.47 16.54
N SER A 228 6.13 5.15 15.49
CA SER A 228 5.37 6.16 14.75
C SER A 228 4.23 6.72 15.61
N VAL A 229 3.82 7.95 15.33
CA VAL A 229 2.63 8.53 15.95
C VAL A 229 1.40 7.95 15.24
N HIS A 230 0.47 7.40 16.01
CA HIS A 230 -0.86 7.04 15.52
C HIS A 230 -1.83 8.15 15.92
N LEU A 231 -2.48 8.77 14.92
CA LEU A 231 -3.42 9.87 15.12
C LEU A 231 -4.73 9.53 14.42
N ALA A 232 -5.81 9.34 15.17
CA ALA A 232 -7.13 9.20 14.56
C ALA A 232 -7.53 10.50 13.87
N GLU A 233 -8.27 10.42 12.76
CA GLU A 233 -8.67 11.59 11.98
C GLU A 233 -9.47 12.60 12.83
N SER A 234 -10.30 12.12 13.76
CA SER A 234 -11.03 12.95 14.73
C SER A 234 -10.13 13.73 15.70
N GLN A 235 -8.89 13.29 15.89
CA GLN A 235 -7.92 13.92 16.77
C GLN A 235 -7.06 14.97 16.06
N LEU A 236 -7.15 15.08 14.73
CA LEU A 236 -6.39 16.05 13.93
C LEU A 236 -6.65 17.49 14.38
N GLY A 237 -7.88 17.78 14.81
CA GLY A 237 -8.28 19.07 15.38
C GLY A 237 -7.51 19.50 16.63
N ASN A 238 -6.94 18.55 17.39
CA ASN A 238 -6.19 18.84 18.62
C ASN A 238 -4.68 18.69 18.46
N HIS A 239 -4.22 18.14 17.33
CA HIS A 239 -2.81 17.99 17.05
C HIS A 239 -2.21 19.33 16.61
N SER A 240 -1.01 19.64 17.11
CA SER A 240 -0.21 20.76 16.65
C SER A 240 0.84 20.24 15.67
N PHE A 241 0.78 20.73 14.44
CA PHE A 241 1.87 20.63 13.47
C PHE A 241 2.80 21.83 13.66
#